data_AF-A0A7W6L562-F1
#
_entry.id   AF-A0A7W6L562-F1
#
_cell.length_a   1.000
_cell.length_b   1.000
_cell.length_c   1.000
_cell.angle_alpha   90.00
_cell.angle_beta   90.00
_cell.angle_gamma   90.00
#
_symmetry.space_group_name_H-M   'P 1'
#
loop_
_entity.id
_entity.type
_entity.pdbx_description
1 polymer ?
#
loop_
_entity_poly.entity_id
_entity_poly.type
_entity_poly.pdbx_seq_one_letter_code
_entity_poly.pdbx_strand_id
1 'polypeptide(L)'
;MSATVRLYVDAQPVDVPAGASVAAAVALATLHFRQSCSGQPRAPLCGMGVCFECRVRIDGIGQQRACMVDARDGMQVRTDG
;
A
#
# COMPACT_ATOMS: atom_id res chain seq x y z
N MET A 1 23.32 7.16 3.82
CA MET A 1 22.71 5.91 3.33
C MET A 1 21.34 5.82 3.96
N SER A 2 20.26 5.89 3.16
CA SER A 2 18.92 5.68 3.71
C SER A 2 18.74 4.18 3.95
N ALA A 3 18.39 3.77 5.16
CA ALA A 3 18.06 2.38 5.43
C ALA A 3 16.85 1.98 4.57
N THR A 4 16.79 0.73 4.10
CA THR A 4 15.65 0.18 3.37
C THR A 4 14.89 -0.80 4.24
N VAL A 5 13.58 -0.89 4.06
CA VAL A 5 12.71 -1.90 4.67
C VAL A 5 12.06 -2.73 3.58
N ARG A 6 11.87 -4.02 3.83
CA ARG A 6 11.22 -4.95 2.90
C ARG A 6 9.83 -5.31 3.37
N LEU A 7 8.85 -5.18 2.49
CA LEU A 7 7.48 -5.66 2.72
C LEU A 7 6.99 -6.46 1.53
N TYR A 8 5.84 -7.12 1.68
CA TYR A 8 5.27 -7.99 0.66
C TYR A 8 3.95 -7.44 0.18
N VAL A 9 3.86 -7.06 -1.09
CA VAL A 9 2.63 -6.61 -1.74
C VAL A 9 2.12 -7.76 -2.61
N ASP A 10 0.97 -8.32 -2.25
CA ASP A 10 0.39 -9.49 -2.93
C ASP A 10 1.38 -10.67 -3.06
N ALA A 11 2.15 -10.89 -1.98
CA ALA A 11 3.27 -11.86 -1.89
C ALA A 11 4.52 -11.53 -2.74
N GLN A 12 4.54 -10.40 -3.47
CA GLN A 12 5.73 -9.91 -4.13
C GLN A 12 6.58 -9.08 -3.15
N PRO A 13 7.88 -9.40 -2.96
CA PRO A 13 8.75 -8.60 -2.12
C PRO A 13 9.04 -7.24 -2.76
N VAL A 14 8.93 -6.17 -1.98
CA VAL A 14 9.20 -4.79 -2.38
C VAL A 14 10.11 -4.14 -1.33
N ASP A 15 11.18 -3.50 -1.80
CA ASP A 15 12.10 -2.73 -0.97
C ASP A 15 11.80 -1.23 -1.12
N VAL A 16 11.62 -0.54 0.01
CA VAL A 16 11.42 0.92 0.05
C VAL A 16 12.33 1.58 1.09
N PRO A 17 12.63 2.89 0.94
CA PRO A 17 13.32 3.62 2.00
C PRO A 17 12.55 3.55 3.33
N ALA A 18 13.29 3.43 4.43
CA ALA A 18 12.71 3.54 5.77
C ALA A 18 12.00 4.90 5.92
N GLY A 19 10.79 4.89 6.46
CA GLY A 19 9.93 6.06 6.55
C GLY A 19 9.10 6.35 5.30
N ALA A 20 9.22 5.55 4.23
CA ALA A 20 8.27 5.59 3.14
C ALA A 20 6.89 5.07 3.59
N SER A 21 5.83 5.49 2.92
CA SER A 21 4.50 4.95 3.16
C SER A 21 4.32 3.58 2.51
N VAL A 22 3.38 2.80 3.04
CA VAL A 22 2.93 1.55 2.39
C VAL A 22 2.41 1.83 0.98
N ALA A 23 1.82 3.01 0.72
CA ALA A 23 1.39 3.36 -0.63
C ALA A 23 2.54 3.48 -1.62
N ALA A 24 3.71 3.97 -1.19
CA ALA A 24 4.90 4.00 -2.05
C ALA A 24 5.35 2.58 -2.42
N ALA A 25 5.31 1.65 -1.47
CA ALA A 25 5.64 0.25 -1.72
C ALA A 25 4.65 -0.42 -2.68
N VAL A 26 3.35 -0.21 -2.48
CA VAL A 26 2.33 -0.73 -3.39
C VAL A 26 2.56 -0.17 -4.79
N ALA A 27 2.80 1.14 -4.94
CA ALA A 27 3.03 1.79 -6.24
C ALA A 27 4.25 1.25 -7.02
N LEU A 28 5.23 0.63 -6.34
CA LEU A 28 6.36 -0.03 -6.99
C LEU A 28 6.01 -1.43 -7.54
N ALA A 29 4.99 -2.10 -6.96
CA ALA A 29 4.51 -3.39 -7.43
C ALA A 29 3.31 -3.26 -8.39
N THR A 30 2.39 -2.34 -8.12
CA THR A 30 1.12 -2.17 -8.83
C THR A 30 0.50 -0.80 -8.58
N LEU A 31 -0.31 -0.31 -9.53
CA LEU A 31 -1.14 0.90 -9.32
C LEU A 31 -2.56 0.57 -8.87
N HIS A 32 -2.85 -0.70 -8.61
CA HIS A 32 -4.16 -1.17 -8.15
C HIS A 32 -4.14 -1.36 -6.64
N PHE A 33 -4.90 -0.54 -5.92
CA PHE A 33 -4.94 -0.56 -4.44
C PHE A 33 -6.22 -1.22 -3.94
N ARG A 34 -7.33 -0.89 -4.57
CA ARG A 34 -8.68 -1.38 -4.29
C ARG A 34 -9.49 -1.42 -5.57
N GLN A 35 -10.63 -2.07 -5.52
CA GLN A 35 -11.61 -2.07 -6.61
C GLN A 35 -12.82 -1.20 -6.24
N SER A 36 -13.39 -0.51 -7.23
CA SER A 36 -14.69 0.16 -7.08
C SER A 36 -15.83 -0.86 -7.05
N CYS A 37 -17.03 -0.42 -6.69
CA CYS A 37 -18.24 -1.25 -6.82
C CYS A 37 -18.53 -1.68 -8.27
N SER A 38 -17.96 -0.97 -9.26
CA SER A 38 -18.02 -1.31 -10.68
C SER A 38 -16.83 -2.13 -11.18
N GLY A 39 -15.97 -2.62 -10.28
CA GLY A 39 -14.80 -3.45 -10.60
C GLY A 39 -13.61 -2.67 -11.18
N GLN A 40 -13.69 -1.34 -11.26
CA GLN A 40 -12.59 -0.53 -11.78
C GLN A 40 -11.48 -0.43 -10.72
N PRO A 41 -10.22 -0.61 -11.11
CA PRO A 41 -9.13 -0.42 -10.19
C PRO A 41 -9.02 1.05 -9.76
N ARG A 42 -8.55 1.26 -8.54
CA ARG A 42 -8.34 2.59 -7.96
C ARG A 42 -6.92 2.72 -7.44
N ALA A 43 -6.44 3.96 -7.50
CA ALA A 43 -5.11 4.37 -7.07
C ALA A 43 -5.21 5.61 -6.14
N PRO A 44 -4.19 5.87 -5.30
CA PRO A 44 -4.13 7.06 -4.47
C PRO A 44 -4.20 8.34 -5.31
N LEU A 45 -5.08 9.26 -4.94
CA LEU A 45 -5.18 10.59 -5.55
C LEU A 45 -4.57 11.68 -4.66
N CYS A 46 -4.90 11.67 -3.36
CA CYS A 46 -4.56 12.78 -2.47
C CYS A 46 -3.23 12.64 -1.71
N GLY A 47 -2.71 11.42 -1.53
CA GLY A 47 -1.56 11.15 -0.64
C GLY A 47 -1.78 11.45 0.86
N MET A 48 -2.90 12.05 1.25
CA MET A 48 -3.19 12.55 2.62
C MET A 48 -4.28 11.76 3.36
N GLY A 49 -4.74 10.63 2.81
CA GLY A 49 -5.75 9.79 3.44
C GLY A 49 -7.21 10.28 3.37
N VAL A 50 -7.50 11.33 2.59
CA VAL A 50 -8.85 11.91 2.45
C VAL A 50 -9.69 11.31 1.31
N CYS A 51 -9.05 10.83 0.24
CA CYS A 51 -9.78 10.27 -0.92
C CYS A 51 -10.26 8.83 -0.70
N PHE A 52 -9.70 8.10 0.28
CA PHE A 52 -9.96 6.67 0.51
C PHE A 52 -9.68 5.74 -0.70
N GLU A 53 -9.02 6.22 -1.74
CA GLU A 53 -8.71 5.42 -2.92
C GLU A 53 -7.50 4.50 -2.76
N CYS A 54 -6.66 4.75 -1.74
CA CYS A 54 -5.47 3.97 -1.41
C CYS A 54 -5.72 2.84 -0.39
N ARG A 55 -6.98 2.44 -0.20
CA ARG A 55 -7.30 1.44 0.82
C ARG A 55 -6.73 0.07 0.43
N VAL A 56 -6.12 -0.61 1.39
CA VAL A 56 -5.56 -1.96 1.25
C VAL A 56 -5.78 -2.73 2.56
N ARG A 57 -5.48 -4.02 2.56
CA ARG A 57 -5.33 -4.82 3.78
C ARG A 57 -3.86 -4.89 4.16
N ILE A 58 -3.51 -4.57 5.39
CA ILE A 58 -2.14 -4.65 5.93
C ILE A 58 -2.19 -5.54 7.16
N ASP A 59 -1.37 -6.60 7.19
CA ASP A 59 -1.26 -7.56 8.28
C ASP A 59 -2.61 -8.11 8.74
N GLY A 60 -3.49 -8.42 7.77
CA GLY A 60 -4.83 -8.95 8.00
C GLY A 60 -5.91 -7.89 8.30
N ILE A 61 -5.54 -6.65 8.60
CA ILE A 61 -6.48 -5.56 8.89
C ILE A 61 -6.84 -4.82 7.61
N GLY A 62 -8.10 -4.91 7.19
CA GLY A 62 -8.62 -4.34 5.94
C GLY A 62 -8.91 -2.84 5.98
N GLN A 63 -9.18 -2.27 4.80
CA GLN A 63 -9.63 -0.88 4.62
C GLN A 63 -8.68 0.19 5.17
N GLN A 64 -7.39 -0.15 5.33
CA GLN A 64 -6.37 0.76 5.84
C GLN A 64 -5.88 1.68 4.72
N ARG A 65 -5.67 2.95 5.04
CA ARG A 65 -5.21 3.95 4.08
C ARG A 65 -3.69 3.81 3.91
N ALA A 66 -3.25 3.17 2.83
CA ALA A 66 -1.83 2.89 2.60
C ALA A 66 -0.94 4.13 2.64
N CYS A 67 -1.47 5.30 2.27
CA CYS A 67 -0.70 6.56 2.30
C CYS A 67 -0.50 7.14 3.71
N MET A 68 -1.24 6.64 4.70
CA MET A 68 -1.16 7.08 6.10
C MET A 68 -0.43 6.07 7.00
N VAL A 69 0.08 4.97 6.43
CA VAL A 69 0.76 3.89 7.17
C VAL A 69 2.21 3.86 6.71
N ASP A 70 3.13 3.94 7.67
CA ASP A 70 4.56 3.79 7.41
C ASP A 70 4.89 2.34 7.06
N ALA A 71 5.71 2.15 6.02
CA ALA A 71 6.22 0.84 5.65
C ALA A 71 7.18 0.32 6.73
N ARG A 72 6.98 -0.93 7.14
CA ARG A 72 7.83 -1.62 8.12
C ARG A 72 8.25 -2.96 7.56
N ASP A 73 9.39 -3.44 8.05
CA ASP A 73 9.96 -4.70 7.60
C ASP A 73 9.01 -5.87 7.91
N GLY A 74 8.86 -6.78 6.95
CA GLY A 74 8.02 -7.98 7.04
C GLY A 74 6.51 -7.76 6.86
N MET A 75 6.03 -6.52 6.68
CA MET A 75 4.60 -6.23 6.48
C MET A 75 4.00 -7.02 5.31
N GLN A 76 2.75 -7.44 5.48
CA GLN A 76 1.96 -8.15 4.46
C GLN A 76 0.83 -7.27 3.96
N VAL A 77 0.91 -6.83 2.71
CA VAL A 77 -0.06 -5.95 2.07
C VAL A 77 -0.84 -6.73 0.99
N ARG A 78 -2.16 -6.60 1.00
CA ARG A 78 -3.04 -7.15 -0.03
C ARG A 78 -3.90 -6.06 -0.66
N THR A 79 -3.97 -6.06 -2.00
CA THR A 79 -4.70 -5.06 -2.79
C THR A 79 -6.08 -5.53 -3.27
N ASP A 80 -6.51 -6.70 -2.84
CA ASP A 80 -7.79 -7.34 -3.16
C ASP A 80 -8.99 -6.86 -2.31
N GLY A 81 -8.81 -5.77 -1.55
CA GLY A 81 -9.75 -5.28 -0.52
C GLY A 81 -10.69 -4.16 -0.92
#